data_AF-C7ZMG0-F1
#
_entry.id   AF-C7ZMG0-F1
#
_cell.length_a   1.000
_cell.length_b   1.000
_cell.length_c   1.000
_cell.angle_alpha   90.00
_cell.angle_beta   90.00
_cell.angle_gamma   90.00
#
_symmetry.space_group_name_H-M   'P 1'
#
loop_
_entity.id
_entity.type
_entity.pdbx_description
1 polymer ?
#
loop_
_entity_poly.entity_id
_entity_poly.type
_entity_poly.pdbx_seq_one_letter_code
_entity_poly.pdbx_strand_id
1 'polypeptide(L)'
;KFNDILELLEAFRDAIKAYWSLYFDGGILYRDISTRNIIIPDIRKEGEQRGILIDLDLSKEVTDLSTTSEQIIRTRPFILIDLMKHGQHSYLHDLDSFFFVFLW
;
A
#
# COMPACT_ATOMS: atom_id res chain seq x y z
N LYS A 1 -15.61 -0.17 -9.35
CA LYS A 1 -15.53 -0.14 -10.84
C LYS A 1 -15.21 1.30 -11.20
N PHE A 2 -14.31 1.54 -12.15
CA PHE A 2 -13.95 2.92 -12.52
C PHE A 2 -14.48 3.28 -13.91
N ASN A 3 -14.65 4.58 -14.14
CA ASN A 3 -15.22 5.20 -15.33
C ASN A 3 -14.14 5.63 -16.31
N ASP A 4 -12.97 6.06 -15.82
CA ASP A 4 -11.82 6.45 -16.64
C ASP A 4 -10.48 6.15 -15.96
N ILE A 5 -9.40 6.24 -16.72
CA ILE A 5 -8.03 5.95 -16.25
C ILE A 5 -7.56 6.99 -15.22
N LEU A 6 -8.01 8.24 -15.33
CA LEU A 6 -7.62 9.30 -14.41
C LEU A 6 -8.17 9.02 -13.00
N GLU A 7 -9.42 8.60 -12.92
CA GLU A 7 -10.11 8.18 -11.70
C GLU A 7 -9.39 6.99 -11.05
N LEU A 8 -8.99 5.99 -11.84
CA LEU A 8 -8.20 4.87 -11.33
C LEU A 8 -6.86 5.37 -10.75
N LEU A 9 -6.13 6.22 -11.48
CA LEU A 9 -4.83 6.73 -11.05
C LEU A 9 -4.92 7.58 -9.78
N GLU A 10 -5.94 8.41 -9.66
CA GLU A 10 -6.13 9.23 -8.47
C GLU A 10 -6.55 8.39 -7.26
N ALA A 11 -7.40 7.39 -7.46
CA ALA A 11 -7.74 6.45 -6.40
C ALA A 11 -6.50 5.68 -5.92
N PHE A 12 -5.67 5.21 -6.85
CA PHE A 12 -4.42 4.54 -6.52
C PHE A 12 -3.44 5.45 -5.78
N ARG A 13 -3.29 6.69 -6.23
CA ARG A 13 -2.48 7.71 -5.54
C ARG A 13 -2.96 7.90 -4.11
N ASP A 14 -4.27 8.04 -3.89
CA ASP A 14 -4.83 8.30 -2.58
C ASP A 14 -4.71 7.08 -1.65
N ALA A 15 -4.89 5.86 -2.18
CA ALA A 15 -4.65 4.63 -1.44
C ALA A 15 -3.18 4.46 -1.03
N ILE A 16 -2.23 4.78 -1.92
CA ILE A 16 -0.79 4.78 -1.59
C ILE A 16 -0.50 5.82 -0.50
N LYS A 17 -1.07 7.03 -0.59
CA LYS A 17 -0.90 8.05 0.46
C LYS A 17 -1.44 7.58 1.82
N ALA A 18 -2.62 6.96 1.84
CA ALA A 18 -3.19 6.39 3.05
C ALA A 18 -2.28 5.31 3.65
N TYR A 19 -1.76 4.41 2.81
CA TYR A 19 -0.78 3.40 3.22
C TYR A 19 0.50 4.03 3.80
N TRP A 20 1.05 5.06 3.15
CA TRP A 20 2.24 5.76 3.66
C TRP A 20 1.99 6.39 5.03
N SER A 21 0.85 7.07 5.23
CA SER A 21 0.50 7.64 6.53
C SER A 21 0.33 6.56 7.59
N LEU A 22 -0.34 5.45 7.25
CA LEU A 22 -0.49 4.30 8.14
C LEU A 22 0.86 3.74 8.60
N TYR A 23 1.83 3.65 7.70
CA TYR A 23 3.16 3.14 8.02
C TYR A 23 4.04 4.13 8.78
N PHE A 24 4.15 5.39 8.32
CA PHE A 24 5.07 6.37 8.90
C PHE A 24 4.51 7.08 10.13
N ASP A 25 3.23 7.46 10.08
CA ASP A 25 2.58 8.16 11.19
C ASP A 25 1.97 7.17 12.18
N GLY A 26 1.40 6.07 11.67
CA GLY A 26 0.74 5.05 12.48
C GLY A 26 1.65 3.90 12.93
N GLY A 27 2.82 3.71 12.31
CA GLY A 27 3.69 2.57 12.61
C GLY A 27 3.05 1.22 12.29
N ILE A 28 2.13 1.16 11.32
CA ILE A 28 1.37 -0.04 10.99
C ILE A 28 1.78 -0.56 9.61
N LEU A 29 2.16 -1.83 9.55
CA LEU A 29 2.38 -2.58 8.33
C LEU A 29 1.05 -3.18 7.87
N TYR A 30 0.67 -2.96 6.62
CA TYR A 30 -0.68 -3.25 6.16
C TYR A 30 -0.90 -4.72 5.78
N ARG A 31 0.06 -5.31 5.06
CA ARG A 31 0.18 -6.75 4.75
C ARG A 31 -0.87 -7.40 3.83
N ASP A 32 -1.97 -6.73 3.51
CA ASP A 32 -3.04 -7.29 2.67
C ASP A 32 -3.50 -6.36 1.54
N ILE A 33 -2.55 -5.77 0.82
CA ILE A 33 -2.88 -4.92 -0.34
C ILE A 33 -3.47 -5.79 -1.45
N SER A 34 -4.74 -5.54 -1.79
CA SER A 34 -5.46 -6.27 -2.84
C SER A 34 -6.49 -5.38 -3.54
N THR A 35 -6.97 -5.79 -4.72
CA THR A 35 -8.04 -5.08 -5.46
C THR A 35 -9.35 -4.98 -4.67
N ARG A 36 -9.56 -5.84 -3.66
CA ARG A 36 -10.75 -5.83 -2.80
C ARG A 36 -10.67 -4.77 -1.71
N ASN A 37 -9.46 -4.42 -1.29
CA ASN A 37 -9.24 -3.56 -0.12
C ASN A 37 -9.00 -2.09 -0.51
N ILE A 38 -8.98 -1.79 -1.81
CA ILE A 38 -8.93 -0.42 -2.34
C ILE A 38 -10.29 -0.08 -2.94
N ILE A 39 -11.00 0.85 -2.30
CA ILE A 39 -12.34 1.28 -2.72
C ILE A 39 -12.24 2.62 -3.46
N ILE A 40 -12.94 2.68 -4.59
CA ILE A 40 -13.22 3.93 -5.33
C ILE A 40 -14.67 4.32 -5.01
N PRO A 41 -14.92 5.44 -4.30
CA PRO A 41 -16.28 5.87 -3.97
C PRO A 41 -17.03 6.38 -5.21
N ASP A 42 -18.31 6.02 -5.30
CA ASP A 42 -19.23 6.40 -6.40
C ASP A 42 -19.67 7.86 -6.29
N ILE A 43 -19.89 8.36 -5.07
CA ILE A 43 -20.28 9.75 -4.80
C ILE A 43 -19.05 10.51 -4.34
N ARG A 44 -18.81 11.67 -4.97
CA ARG A 44 -17.64 12.51 -4.69
C ARG A 44 -18.06 13.94 -4.53
N LYS A 45 -17.56 14.59 -3.49
CA LYS A 45 -17.48 16.05 -3.43
C LYS A 45 -16.12 16.52 -3.88
N GLU A 46 -16.08 17.75 -4.37
CA GLU A 46 -14.82 18.41 -4.70
C GLU A 46 -13.93 18.46 -3.45
N GLY A 47 -12.69 17.95 -3.58
CA GLY A 47 -11.73 17.88 -2.47
C GLY A 47 -11.75 16.58 -1.65
N GLU A 48 -12.67 15.65 -1.88
CA GLU A 48 -12.68 14.35 -1.20
C GLU A 48 -11.65 13.36 -1.80
N GLN A 49 -11.19 12.42 -0.97
CA GLN A 49 -10.26 11.35 -1.38
C GLN A 49 -10.93 10.43 -2.40
N ARG A 50 -10.19 10.09 -3.46
CA ARG A 50 -10.72 9.28 -4.58
C ARG A 50 -10.45 7.79 -4.42
N GLY A 51 -9.60 7.42 -3.46
CA GLY A 51 -9.29 6.03 -3.12
C GLY A 51 -9.19 5.87 -1.61
N ILE A 52 -9.82 4.83 -1.10
CA ILE A 52 -9.85 4.51 0.33
C ILE A 52 -9.26 3.12 0.50
N LEU A 53 -8.26 3.01 1.37
CA LEU A 53 -7.72 1.74 1.83
C LEU A 53 -8.52 1.28 3.05
N ILE A 54 -9.13 0.10 2.98
CA ILE A 54 -10.00 -0.46 4.03
C ILE A 54 -9.45 -1.80 4.51
N ASP A 55 -9.98 -2.37 5.58
CA ASP A 55 -9.58 -3.69 6.10
C ASP A 55 -8.13 -3.72 6.62
N LEU A 56 -8.00 -3.77 7.95
CA LEU A 56 -6.72 -3.79 8.67
C LEU A 56 -6.56 -5.10 9.46
N ASP A 57 -7.37 -6.12 9.20
CA ASP A 57 -7.44 -7.32 10.03
C ASP A 57 -6.13 -8.13 10.00
N LEU A 58 -5.35 -8.01 8.92
CA LEU A 58 -4.03 -8.65 8.76
C LEU A 58 -2.86 -7.71 9.07
N SER A 59 -3.14 -6.45 9.41
CA SER A 59 -2.12 -5.45 9.70
C SER A 59 -1.35 -5.75 10.98
N LYS A 60 -0.14 -5.19 11.10
CA LYS A 60 0.76 -5.44 12.23
C LYS A 60 1.48 -4.16 12.63
N GLU A 61 1.51 -3.86 13.92
CA GLU A 61 2.34 -2.78 14.45
C GLU A 61 3.85 -3.07 14.26
N VAL A 62 4.57 -2.03 13.90
CA VAL A 62 6.02 -2.01 13.70
C VAL A 62 6.64 -1.37 14.92
N THR A 63 7.14 -2.19 15.85
CA THR A 63 7.76 -1.74 17.10
C THR A 63 9.11 -1.04 16.90
N ASP A 64 9.70 -1.11 15.71
CA ASP A 64 11.03 -0.55 15.44
C ASP A 64 11.14 0.01 14.00
N LEU A 65 10.50 1.16 13.76
CA LEU A 65 10.60 1.87 12.47
C LEU A 65 12.05 2.35 12.18
N SER A 66 12.85 2.53 13.23
CA SER A 66 14.21 3.07 13.18
C SER A 66 15.15 2.23 12.32
N THR A 67 15.14 0.90 12.53
CA THR A 67 15.95 -0.09 11.79
C THR A 67 15.50 -0.27 10.34
N THR A 68 14.26 0.11 10.02
CA THR A 68 13.70 -0.06 8.68
C THR A 68 14.03 1.14 7.78
N SER A 69 14.22 2.34 8.36
CA SER A 69 14.64 3.54 7.63
C SER A 69 16.05 3.42 7.02
N GLU A 70 16.97 2.73 7.70
CA GLU A 70 18.33 2.47 7.20
C GLU A 70 18.36 1.43 6.06
N GLN A 71 17.31 0.60 5.94
CA GLN A 71 17.17 -0.37 4.85
C GLN A 71 16.59 0.22 3.55
N ILE A 72 16.20 1.51 3.55
CA ILE A 72 15.65 2.22 2.38
C ILE A 72 16.64 2.26 1.20
N ILE A 73 17.95 2.04 1.43
CA ILE A 73 18.95 1.92 0.37
C ILE A 73 19.06 0.45 -0.09
N ARG A 74 17.99 -0.11 -0.66
CA ARG A 74 18.07 -1.37 -1.43
C ARG A 74 17.45 -1.20 -2.80
N THR A 75 18.26 -0.73 -3.74
CA THR A 75 17.96 -0.71 -5.18
C THR A 75 17.82 -2.13 -5.71
N ARG A 76 16.64 -2.77 -5.65
CA ARG A 76 16.38 -4.03 -6.39
C ARG A 76 14.93 -4.14 -6.86
N PRO A 77 14.68 -4.44 -8.15
CA PRO A 77 13.34 -4.72 -8.69
C PRO A 77 12.82 -6.14 -8.35
N PHE A 78 13.23 -6.72 -7.21
CA PHE A 78 13.01 -8.15 -6.90
C PHE A 78 12.77 -8.43 -5.40
N ILE A 79 12.08 -7.54 -4.70
CA ILE A 79 11.84 -7.68 -3.25
C ILE A 79 10.98 -8.92 -2.96
N LEU A 80 10.00 -9.23 -3.81
CA LEU A 80 9.22 -10.47 -3.80
C LEU A 80 10.07 -11.77 -3.79
N ILE A 81 11.25 -11.79 -4.42
CA ILE A 81 12.14 -12.98 -4.43
C ILE A 81 12.82 -13.19 -3.06
N ASP A 82 13.09 -12.11 -2.34
CA ASP A 82 13.72 -12.15 -1.02
C ASP A 82 12.75 -12.70 0.07
N LEU A 83 11.44 -12.46 -0.09
CA LEU A 83 10.38 -12.99 0.76
C LEU A 83 10.37 -14.52 0.81
N MET A 84 10.44 -15.17 -0.37
CA MET A 84 10.46 -16.63 -0.48
C MET A 84 11.63 -17.27 0.28
N LYS A 85 12.69 -16.50 0.56
CA LYS A 85 13.90 -16.99 1.21
C LYS A 85 13.94 -16.72 2.72
N HIS A 86 13.32 -15.66 3.23
CA HIS A 86 13.51 -15.20 4.62
C HIS A 86 12.22 -15.01 5.44
N GLY A 87 11.03 -15.10 4.83
CA GLY A 87 9.75 -15.21 5.54
C GLY A 87 9.28 -13.98 6.33
N GLN A 88 9.99 -12.85 6.30
CA GLN A 88 9.55 -11.61 6.94
C GLN A 88 8.84 -10.68 5.96
N HIS A 89 7.62 -10.27 6.33
CA HIS A 89 6.86 -9.28 5.57
C HIS A 89 7.32 -7.88 5.94
N SER A 90 7.70 -7.05 4.97
CA SER A 90 8.09 -5.65 5.12
C SER A 90 7.23 -4.74 4.25
N TYR A 91 7.36 -3.43 4.45
CA TYR A 91 6.60 -2.40 3.73
C TYR A 91 6.81 -2.46 2.22
N LEU A 92 7.93 -3.03 1.78
CA LEU A 92 8.25 -3.20 0.38
C LEU A 92 7.35 -4.21 -0.32
N HIS A 93 6.89 -5.25 0.39
CA HIS A 93 5.97 -6.23 -0.21
C HIS A 93 4.57 -5.65 -0.39
N ASP A 94 4.16 -4.74 0.49
CA ASP A 94 2.91 -3.99 0.31
C ASP A 94 3.03 -3.08 -0.94
N LEU A 95 4.20 -2.47 -1.18
CA LEU A 95 4.47 -1.72 -2.42
C LEU A 95 4.50 -2.61 -3.67
N ASP A 96 5.12 -3.78 -3.61
CA ASP A 96 5.08 -4.76 -4.71
C ASP A 96 3.63 -5.18 -5.00
N SER A 97 2.82 -5.37 -3.95
CA SER A 97 1.41 -5.70 -4.08
C SER A 97 0.62 -4.57 -4.74
N PHE A 98 0.87 -3.30 -4.39
CA PHE A 98 0.30 -2.16 -5.12
C PHE A 98 0.63 -2.20 -6.61
N PHE A 99 1.87 -2.54 -6.99
CA PHE A 99 2.26 -2.66 -8.39
C PHE A 99 1.47 -3.76 -9.11
N PHE A 100 1.32 -4.95 -8.50
CA PHE A 100 0.55 -6.03 -9.10
C PHE A 100 -0.95 -5.73 -9.19
N VAL A 101 -1.53 -5.09 -8.16
CA VAL A 101 -2.93 -4.64 -8.18
C VAL A 101 -3.16 -3.62 -9.29
N PHE A 102 -2.17 -2.77 -9.60
CA PHE A 102 -2.27 -1.79 -10.69
C PHE A 102 -2.23 -2.45 -12.09
N LEU A 103 -1.48 -3.55 -12.24
CA LEU A 103 -1.32 -4.24 -13.52
C LEU A 103 -2.45 -5.23 -13.85
N TRP A 104 -3.24 -5.63 -12.85
CA TRP A 104 -4.32 -6.61 -12.98
C TRP A 104 -5.64 -5.97 -13.45
#